data_AF-A0A1J3GJ82-F1
#
_entry.id   AF-A0A1J3GJ82-F1
#
_cell.length_a   1.000
_cell.length_b   1.000
_cell.length_c   1.000
_cell.angle_alpha   90.00
_cell.angle_beta   90.00
_cell.angle_gamma   90.00
#
_symmetry.space_group_name_H-M   'P 1'
#
loop_
_entity.id
_entity.type
_entity.pdbx_description
1 polymer ?
#
loop_
_entity_poly.entity_id
_entity_poly.type
_entity_poly.pdbx_seq_one_letter_code
_entity_poly.pdbx_strand_id
1 'polypeptide(L)'
;LAGALNLSLRHFGSPSLLRISLSLSVCVMSSIVSRARSTSLPNLLAWRALGFRTICSGRLGFAPSDPASPASAGTKILESFKEEFEVGSQVITLETGKIARFANGSVVLGMDQTKVLSTVTCAKTNSPGDFLPLTVDYQEKQYAQGLIPNSYMRREGAPKERELLCGRLIDRPIRPLFPPGFYHEVQIMASVLSSDGTQDPDILAANA
;
A
#
# COMPACT_ATOMS: atom_id res chain seq x y z
N LEU A 1 -51.83 22.92 -22.89
CA LEU A 1 -50.81 23.54 -23.76
C LEU A 1 -49.51 22.76 -23.58
N ALA A 2 -48.93 22.23 -24.66
CA ALA A 2 -47.69 21.44 -24.59
C ALA A 2 -46.46 22.35 -24.78
N GLY A 3 -45.39 22.08 -24.03
CA GLY A 3 -44.13 22.82 -24.09
C GLY A 3 -42.94 21.90 -24.37
N ALA A 4 -42.88 21.33 -25.58
CA ALA A 4 -41.75 20.50 -25.99
C ALA A 4 -40.58 21.39 -26.45
N LEU A 5 -39.50 21.41 -25.67
CA LEU A 5 -38.23 22.03 -26.10
C LEU A 5 -37.42 21.02 -26.91
N ASN A 6 -37.03 21.43 -28.11
CA ASN A 6 -36.46 20.59 -29.14
C ASN A 6 -34.97 20.91 -29.30
N LEU A 7 -34.08 19.96 -28.99
CA LEU A 7 -32.63 20.16 -29.01
C LEU A 7 -31.96 19.21 -30.02
N SER A 8 -31.28 19.81 -30.99
CA SER A 8 -30.75 19.13 -32.18
C SER A 8 -29.61 18.17 -31.84
N LEU A 9 -29.81 16.88 -32.11
CA LEU A 9 -28.67 15.99 -32.36
C LEU A 9 -27.93 16.45 -33.62
N ARG A 10 -26.60 16.38 -33.62
CA ARG A 10 -25.78 16.37 -34.82
C ARG A 10 -24.90 15.12 -34.82
N HIS A 11 -25.00 14.34 -35.88
CA HIS A 11 -24.18 13.14 -36.09
C HIS A 11 -22.79 13.51 -36.62
N PHE A 12 -21.75 13.04 -35.95
CA PHE A 12 -20.40 12.78 -36.49
C PHE A 12 -19.81 11.61 -35.68
N GLY A 13 -19.01 10.70 -36.24
CA GLY A 13 -18.69 10.56 -37.66
C GLY A 13 -17.40 9.75 -37.90
N SER A 14 -17.53 8.42 -37.99
CA SER A 14 -16.48 7.41 -38.29
C SER A 14 -15.47 7.05 -37.16
N PRO A 15 -15.05 5.77 -37.07
CA PRO A 15 -13.99 5.30 -36.18
C PRO A 15 -12.64 5.08 -36.90
N SER A 16 -11.52 5.34 -36.22
CA SER A 16 -10.16 5.12 -36.74
C SER A 16 -9.69 3.66 -36.58
N LEU A 17 -9.96 2.85 -37.62
CA LEU A 17 -9.49 1.47 -37.73
C LEU A 17 -7.96 1.37 -37.86
N LEU A 18 -7.25 1.07 -36.76
CA LEU A 18 -5.86 0.65 -36.80
C LEU A 18 -5.74 -0.85 -37.12
N ARG A 19 -5.33 -1.14 -38.36
CA ARG A 19 -5.01 -2.51 -38.81
C ARG A 19 -3.75 -3.02 -38.10
N ILE A 20 -3.87 -4.11 -37.34
CA ILE A 20 -2.72 -4.95 -36.98
C ILE A 20 -2.79 -6.18 -37.87
N SER A 21 -1.78 -6.36 -38.73
CA SER A 21 -1.72 -7.52 -39.64
C SER A 21 -1.40 -8.78 -38.86
N LEU A 22 -2.13 -9.86 -39.11
CA LEU A 22 -1.59 -11.20 -38.85
C LEU A 22 -0.37 -11.42 -39.75
N SER A 23 0.61 -12.13 -39.21
CA SER A 23 1.62 -12.85 -40.00
C SER A 23 2.01 -14.11 -39.22
N LEU A 24 1.25 -15.19 -39.43
CA LEU A 24 1.73 -16.51 -39.09
C LEU A 24 2.79 -16.90 -40.12
N SER A 25 3.98 -17.29 -39.65
CA SER A 25 4.92 -18.05 -40.48
C SER A 25 5.46 -19.21 -39.65
N VAL A 26 4.92 -20.40 -39.90
CA VAL A 26 5.39 -21.68 -39.36
C VAL A 26 6.02 -22.46 -40.51
N CYS A 27 7.34 -22.59 -40.49
CA CYS A 27 8.10 -23.49 -41.36
C CYS A 27 9.44 -23.81 -40.64
N VAL A 28 9.55 -24.89 -39.86
CA VAL A 28 9.68 -26.32 -40.25
C VAL A 28 11.12 -26.70 -40.66
N MET A 29 11.78 -27.41 -39.75
CA MET A 29 12.79 -28.49 -39.91
C MET A 29 13.78 -28.48 -41.11
N SER A 30 15.08 -28.34 -40.80
CA SER A 30 16.18 -29.30 -41.12
C SER A 30 17.54 -28.66 -40.76
N SER A 31 18.44 -29.24 -39.93
CA SER A 31 19.15 -30.54 -39.96
C SER A 31 20.47 -30.50 -40.75
N ILE A 32 21.44 -31.38 -40.38
CA ILE A 32 22.86 -31.50 -40.83
C ILE A 32 23.84 -30.64 -39.96
N VAL A 33 24.67 -31.17 -39.03
CA VAL A 33 25.81 -32.15 -39.09
C VAL A 33 27.09 -31.47 -39.68
N SER A 34 28.33 -31.49 -39.14
CA SER A 34 29.17 -32.40 -38.32
C SER A 34 30.42 -31.63 -37.73
N ARG A 35 31.44 -32.09 -36.95
CA ARG A 35 31.81 -33.35 -36.23
C ARG A 35 33.02 -33.15 -35.25
N ALA A 36 32.87 -33.24 -33.92
CA ALA A 36 33.94 -33.53 -32.91
C ALA A 36 33.30 -33.72 -31.52
N ARG A 37 33.42 -34.79 -30.71
CA ARG A 37 34.51 -35.76 -30.40
C ARG A 37 35.63 -35.08 -29.57
N SER A 38 35.96 -35.49 -28.33
CA SER A 38 35.94 -36.86 -27.76
C SER A 38 35.68 -36.94 -26.23
N THR A 39 35.18 -38.11 -25.77
CA THR A 39 35.45 -38.86 -24.49
C THR A 39 35.78 -38.11 -23.17
N SER A 40 35.31 -38.52 -21.98
CA SER A 40 34.88 -39.86 -21.52
C SER A 40 33.74 -39.82 -20.45
N LEU A 41 33.31 -41.01 -19.98
CA LEU A 41 32.13 -41.25 -19.11
C LEU A 41 32.48 -41.40 -17.60
N PRO A 42 31.49 -41.38 -16.67
CA PRO A 42 31.69 -40.99 -15.26
C PRO A 42 31.69 -42.17 -14.25
N ASN A 43 31.83 -41.87 -12.95
CA ASN A 43 31.13 -42.63 -11.91
C ASN A 43 30.95 -41.92 -10.54
N LEU A 44 29.77 -42.15 -9.95
CA LEU A 44 29.34 -42.31 -8.54
C LEU A 44 30.17 -41.77 -7.34
N LEU A 45 29.41 -41.20 -6.36
CA LEU A 45 29.67 -41.10 -4.91
C LEU A 45 30.85 -40.16 -4.48
N ALA A 46 30.85 -39.51 -3.31
CA ALA A 46 30.12 -39.75 -2.05
C ALA A 46 29.82 -38.46 -1.25
N TRP A 47 29.03 -38.56 -0.16
CA TRP A 47 28.80 -37.48 0.81
C TRP A 47 30.04 -37.11 1.64
N ARG A 48 30.33 -35.81 1.76
CA ARG A 48 31.07 -35.15 2.85
C ARG A 48 30.80 -33.63 2.76
N ALA A 49 30.57 -32.86 3.83
CA ALA A 49 30.18 -33.19 5.20
C ALA A 49 29.49 -31.95 5.81
N LEU A 50 28.80 -32.09 6.95
CA LEU A 50 28.23 -30.95 7.68
C LEU A 50 29.34 -29.98 8.13
N GLY A 51 29.21 -28.70 7.77
CA GLY A 51 30.22 -27.67 8.02
C GLY A 51 29.60 -26.40 8.58
N PHE A 52 29.29 -26.41 9.88
CA PHE A 52 28.88 -25.21 10.63
C PHE A 52 29.98 -24.15 10.50
N ARG A 53 29.73 -23.05 9.78
CA ARG A 53 30.69 -21.94 9.66
C ARG A 53 30.24 -20.73 10.46
N THR A 54 31.12 -20.34 11.36
CA THR A 54 30.89 -19.37 12.43
C THR A 54 30.70 -17.94 11.94
N ILE A 55 29.93 -17.21 12.73
CA ILE A 55 29.82 -15.76 12.79
C ILE A 55 31.20 -15.08 12.73
N CYS A 56 31.26 -13.94 12.05
CA CYS A 56 32.34 -12.94 12.06
C CYS A 56 33.79 -13.41 11.83
N SER A 57 34.28 -13.21 10.61
CA SER A 57 35.68 -12.82 10.38
C SER A 57 35.70 -11.62 9.42
N GLY A 58 36.01 -10.43 9.96
CA GLY A 58 35.93 -9.18 9.21
C GLY A 58 37.12 -8.98 8.27
N ARG A 59 36.86 -8.58 7.03
CA ARG A 59 37.88 -8.04 6.13
C ARG A 59 37.72 -6.53 6.01
N LEU A 60 38.42 -5.78 6.86
CA LEU A 60 38.47 -4.32 6.80
C LEU A 60 39.18 -3.87 5.53
N GLY A 61 38.40 -3.58 4.48
CA GLY A 61 38.85 -2.83 3.32
C GLY A 61 38.95 -1.36 3.67
N PHE A 62 40.07 -0.93 4.23
CA PHE A 62 40.35 0.49 4.47
C PHE A 62 40.62 1.19 3.14
N ALA A 63 39.58 1.82 2.57
CA ALA A 63 39.75 2.77 1.47
C ALA A 63 40.48 4.02 2.00
N PRO A 64 41.39 4.63 1.23
CA PRO A 64 42.06 5.86 1.65
C PRO A 64 41.03 6.98 1.84
N SER A 65 41.12 7.67 2.97
CA SER A 65 40.20 8.75 3.33
C SER A 65 40.69 10.11 2.83
N ASP A 66 40.06 10.65 1.79
CA ASP A 66 40.27 12.05 1.37
C ASP A 66 39.75 13.02 2.44
N PRO A 67 40.60 13.86 3.07
CA PRO A 67 40.22 14.62 4.27
C PRO A 67 39.57 15.98 3.92
N ALA A 68 38.59 16.00 3.01
CA ALA A 68 37.99 17.24 2.52
C ALA A 68 36.51 17.14 2.08
N SER A 69 35.68 16.36 2.77
CA SER A 69 34.22 16.47 2.67
C SER A 69 33.52 15.99 3.94
N PRO A 70 32.68 16.81 4.60
CA PRO A 70 31.78 16.29 5.61
C PRO A 70 30.76 15.40 4.90
N ALA A 71 30.73 14.10 5.25
CA ALA A 71 29.65 13.21 4.86
C ALA A 71 28.37 13.60 5.62
N SER A 72 27.75 14.71 5.23
CA SER A 72 26.45 15.13 5.75
C SER A 72 25.45 14.02 5.46
N ALA A 73 25.00 13.34 6.51
CA ALA A 73 23.94 12.34 6.40
C ALA A 73 22.74 13.01 5.74
N GLY A 74 22.49 12.67 4.47
CA GLY A 74 21.68 13.50 3.58
C GLY A 74 20.25 13.61 4.09
N THR A 75 19.94 14.73 4.76
CA THR A 75 18.61 15.05 5.27
C THR A 75 17.67 15.17 4.08
N LYS A 76 17.03 14.06 3.71
CA LYS A 76 15.99 14.05 2.67
C LYS A 76 14.90 15.00 3.11
N ILE A 77 14.80 16.14 2.43
CA ILE A 77 13.72 17.10 2.63
C ILE A 77 12.42 16.35 2.32
N LEU A 78 11.58 16.18 3.34
CA LEU A 78 10.33 15.46 3.22
C LEU A 78 9.26 16.47 2.80
N GLU A 79 9.00 16.53 1.49
CA GLU A 79 7.82 17.22 0.96
C GLU A 79 6.57 16.71 1.68
N SER A 80 5.79 17.65 2.22
CA SER A 80 4.55 17.40 2.92
C SER A 80 3.45 18.26 2.33
N PHE A 81 2.39 17.61 1.86
CA PHE A 81 1.23 18.29 1.32
C PHE A 81 0.22 18.48 2.45
N LYS A 82 -0.29 19.71 2.59
CA LYS A 82 -1.40 20.03 3.47
C LYS A 82 -2.46 20.76 2.66
N GLU A 83 -3.68 20.27 2.75
CA GLU A 83 -4.87 20.95 2.23
C GLU A 83 -5.86 21.18 3.38
N GLU A 84 -6.59 22.28 3.31
CA GLU A 84 -7.54 22.72 4.33
C GLU A 84 -8.86 23.08 3.63
N PHE A 85 -9.99 22.59 4.14
CA PHE A 85 -11.30 22.80 3.54
C PHE A 85 -12.38 22.94 4.61
N GLU A 86 -13.35 23.81 4.34
CA GLU A 86 -14.43 24.15 5.27
C GLU A 86 -15.64 23.23 5.04
N VAL A 87 -16.12 22.58 6.11
CA VAL A 87 -17.33 21.75 6.11
C VAL A 87 -18.31 22.33 7.12
N GLY A 88 -19.29 23.10 6.60
CA GLY A 88 -20.26 23.80 7.44
C GLY A 88 -19.62 24.93 8.23
N SER A 89 -19.25 24.66 9.49
CA SER A 89 -18.57 25.60 10.39
C SER A 89 -17.27 25.05 10.98
N GLN A 90 -16.78 23.89 10.51
CA GLN A 90 -15.54 23.27 10.96
C GLN A 90 -14.52 23.23 9.81
N VAL A 91 -13.25 23.42 10.13
CA VAL A 91 -12.15 23.32 9.15
C VAL A 91 -11.52 21.94 9.25
N ILE A 92 -11.58 21.18 8.16
CA ILE A 92 -10.91 19.88 8.03
C ILE A 92 -9.56 20.09 7.36
N THR A 93 -8.55 19.41 7.90
CA THR A 93 -7.18 19.45 7.41
C THR A 93 -6.72 18.06 7.01
N LEU A 94 -6.12 17.95 5.82
CA LEU A 94 -5.54 16.72 5.26
C LEU A 94 -4.03 16.90 5.15
N GLU A 95 -3.25 16.10 5.87
CA GLU A 95 -1.79 16.11 5.80
C GLU A 95 -1.23 14.78 5.27
N THR A 96 -0.45 14.85 4.19
CA THR A 96 0.14 13.67 3.52
C THR A 96 1.67 13.81 3.42
N GLY A 97 2.38 12.67 3.43
CA GLY A 97 3.82 12.60 3.20
C GLY A 97 4.72 12.81 4.42
N LYS A 98 4.19 13.29 5.55
CA LYS A 98 4.95 13.46 6.81
C LYS A 98 5.22 12.14 7.54
N ILE A 99 4.20 11.30 7.67
CA ILE A 99 4.17 10.08 8.51
C ILE A 99 3.94 8.85 7.61
N ALA A 100 4.32 7.66 8.08
CA ALA A 100 3.97 6.36 7.49
C ALA A 100 4.30 6.15 5.99
N ARG A 101 5.33 6.85 5.46
CA ARG A 101 5.79 6.83 4.05
C ARG A 101 6.19 5.45 3.44
N PHE A 102 6.07 4.36 4.19
CA PHE A 102 6.25 2.98 3.70
C PHE A 102 4.92 2.29 3.35
N ALA A 103 3.77 2.85 3.77
CA ALA A 103 2.46 2.43 3.31
C ALA A 103 2.24 2.83 1.84
N ASN A 104 1.25 2.22 1.17
CA ASN A 104 0.87 2.60 -0.19
C ASN A 104 0.16 3.97 -0.21
N GLY A 105 -0.60 4.26 0.85
CA GLY A 105 -1.17 5.58 1.15
C GLY A 105 -1.17 5.83 2.66
N SER A 106 -1.04 7.10 3.05
CA SER A 106 -1.04 7.52 4.46
C SER A 106 -1.47 8.97 4.60
N VAL A 107 -2.56 9.20 5.33
CA VAL A 107 -3.20 10.51 5.51
C VAL A 107 -3.38 10.76 7.01
N VAL A 108 -2.97 11.93 7.48
CA VAL A 108 -3.40 12.45 8.79
C VAL A 108 -4.54 13.42 8.53
N LEU A 109 -5.75 13.03 8.92
CA LEU A 109 -6.94 13.88 8.83
C LEU A 109 -7.21 14.46 10.22
N GLY A 110 -7.27 15.79 10.30
CA GLY A 110 -7.50 16.52 11.55
C GLY A 110 -8.63 17.54 11.43
N MET A 111 -9.50 17.56 12.43
CA MET A 111 -10.53 18.59 12.60
C MET A 111 -10.43 19.12 14.03
N ASP A 112 -10.33 20.44 14.17
CA ASP A 112 -9.95 21.12 15.42
C ASP A 112 -8.65 20.55 16.02
N GLN A 113 -8.67 19.86 17.17
CA GLN A 113 -7.49 19.14 17.69
C GLN A 113 -7.65 17.60 17.68
N THR A 114 -8.78 17.09 17.19
CA THR A 114 -9.05 15.67 17.02
C THR A 114 -8.42 15.20 15.71
N LYS A 115 -7.57 14.17 15.78
CA LYS A 115 -6.68 13.76 14.67
C LYS A 115 -6.62 12.24 14.54
N VAL A 116 -6.78 11.77 13.30
CA VAL A 116 -6.73 10.36 12.92
C VAL A 116 -5.64 10.17 11.87
N LEU A 117 -4.82 9.12 12.03
CA LEU A 117 -3.91 8.63 11.00
C LEU A 117 -4.57 7.43 10.32
N SER A 118 -4.92 7.58 9.04
CA SER A 118 -5.31 6.49 8.15
C SER A 118 -4.10 6.00 7.37
N THR A 119 -3.96 4.69 7.23
CA THR A 119 -2.90 4.05 6.46
C THR A 119 -3.44 2.88 5.66
N VAL A 120 -3.04 2.79 4.39
CA VAL A 120 -3.47 1.75 3.45
C VAL A 120 -2.24 1.03 2.90
N THR A 121 -2.23 -0.30 3.02
CA THR A 121 -1.24 -1.19 2.39
C THR A 121 -1.92 -2.15 1.43
N CYS A 122 -1.26 -2.44 0.31
CA CYS A 122 -1.77 -3.32 -0.74
C CYS A 122 -0.66 -4.23 -1.28
N ALA A 123 -0.92 -5.54 -1.29
CA ALA A 123 0.00 -6.53 -1.83
C ALA A 123 0.14 -6.40 -3.35
N LYS A 124 1.40 -6.41 -3.84
CA LYS A 124 1.69 -6.30 -5.28
C LYS A 124 1.32 -7.55 -6.08
N THR A 125 1.11 -8.68 -5.40
CA THR A 125 0.74 -9.97 -5.99
C THR A 125 -0.70 -10.27 -5.63
N ASN A 126 -1.46 -10.85 -6.55
CA ASN A 126 -2.81 -11.35 -6.29
C ASN A 126 -2.77 -12.49 -5.27
N SER A 127 -3.76 -12.55 -4.38
CA SER A 127 -3.98 -13.71 -3.52
C SER A 127 -4.62 -14.87 -4.32
N PRO A 128 -4.36 -16.14 -3.96
CA PRO A 128 -4.97 -17.29 -4.60
C PRO A 128 -6.39 -17.54 -4.03
N GLY A 129 -7.38 -16.76 -4.48
CA GLY A 129 -8.78 -16.96 -4.12
C GLY A 129 -9.76 -16.07 -4.89
N ASP A 130 -11.03 -16.48 -4.94
CA ASP A 130 -12.11 -15.81 -5.69
C ASP A 130 -12.82 -14.68 -4.90
N PHE A 131 -12.22 -14.23 -3.80
CA PHE A 131 -12.77 -13.22 -2.88
C PHE A 131 -11.73 -12.13 -2.62
N LEU A 132 -12.16 -10.93 -2.24
CA LEU A 132 -11.28 -9.80 -1.90
C LEU A 132 -10.85 -9.86 -0.42
N PRO A 133 -9.58 -10.24 -0.11
CA PRO A 133 -9.01 -10.11 1.23
C PRO A 133 -8.76 -8.64 1.60
N LEU A 134 -9.83 -7.96 1.98
CA LEU A 134 -9.81 -6.64 2.59
C LEU A 134 -10.03 -6.76 4.11
N THR A 135 -9.09 -6.22 4.87
CA THR A 135 -9.13 -6.11 6.34
C THR A 135 -9.11 -4.64 6.73
N VAL A 136 -9.98 -4.23 7.67
CA VAL A 136 -10.08 -2.84 8.15
C VAL A 136 -10.02 -2.82 9.67
N ASP A 137 -8.91 -2.32 10.20
CA ASP A 137 -8.60 -2.22 11.62
C ASP A 137 -8.73 -0.75 12.08
N TYR A 138 -9.63 -0.48 13.03
CA TYR A 138 -9.73 0.82 13.71
C TYR A 138 -9.26 0.70 15.16
N GLN A 139 -8.46 1.66 15.63
CA GLN A 139 -7.87 1.65 16.97
C GLN A 139 -8.00 3.03 17.64
N GLU A 140 -8.77 3.11 18.73
CA GLU A 140 -8.95 4.28 19.58
C GLU A 140 -8.05 4.17 20.82
N LYS A 141 -6.85 4.74 20.68
CA LYS A 141 -5.76 4.63 21.66
C LYS A 141 -5.99 5.55 22.83
N GLN A 142 -5.83 5.06 24.07
CA GLN A 142 -6.28 5.79 25.27
C GLN A 142 -5.44 7.04 25.54
N TYR A 143 -4.21 7.08 25.04
CA TYR A 143 -3.38 8.28 25.06
C TYR A 143 -3.98 9.44 24.25
N ALA A 144 -4.83 9.18 23.25
CA ALA A 144 -5.50 10.21 22.46
C ALA A 144 -6.49 11.03 23.29
N GLN A 145 -6.99 10.46 24.39
CA GLN A 145 -7.83 11.12 25.41
C GLN A 145 -6.99 11.57 26.64
N GLY A 146 -5.66 11.46 26.58
CA GLY A 146 -4.76 11.72 27.72
C GLY A 146 -4.78 10.68 28.84
N LEU A 147 -5.42 9.52 28.63
CA LEU A 147 -5.64 8.50 29.68
C LEU A 147 -4.63 7.35 29.62
N ILE A 148 -4.23 6.87 30.80
CA ILE A 148 -3.44 5.64 30.95
C ILE A 148 -4.42 4.46 31.11
N PRO A 149 -4.28 3.37 30.33
CA PRO A 149 -5.18 2.23 30.42
C PRO A 149 -5.15 1.55 31.80
N ASN A 150 -6.31 1.53 32.45
CA ASN A 150 -6.56 0.85 33.74
C ASN A 150 -6.62 -0.69 33.63
N SER A 151 -6.15 -1.27 32.52
CA SER A 151 -6.02 -2.72 32.37
C SER A 151 -4.82 -3.22 33.21
N TYR A 152 -4.88 -4.46 33.70
CA TYR A 152 -3.77 -5.05 34.47
C TYR A 152 -2.44 -5.05 33.70
N MET A 153 -2.51 -5.21 32.37
CA MET A 153 -1.35 -5.12 31.45
C MET A 153 -0.89 -3.68 31.15
N ARG A 154 -1.65 -2.65 31.54
CA ARG A 154 -1.45 -1.23 31.21
C ARG A 154 -1.16 -0.99 29.71
N ARG A 155 -1.90 -1.71 28.88
CA ARG A 155 -1.86 -1.66 27.41
C ARG A 155 -3.29 -1.79 26.87
N GLU A 156 -3.50 -1.29 25.66
CA GLU A 156 -4.64 -1.69 24.83
C GLU A 156 -4.57 -3.21 24.54
N GLY A 157 -5.74 -3.83 24.39
CA GLY A 157 -5.88 -5.29 24.34
C GLY A 157 -6.59 -5.77 23.08
N ALA A 158 -7.56 -6.68 23.24
CA ALA A 158 -8.52 -6.97 22.17
C ALA A 158 -9.35 -5.73 21.83
N PRO A 159 -9.76 -5.55 20.55
CA PRO A 159 -10.56 -4.40 20.13
C PRO A 159 -11.91 -4.35 20.86
N LYS A 160 -12.30 -3.14 21.26
CA LYS A 160 -13.60 -2.81 21.86
C LYS A 160 -14.73 -2.98 20.84
N GLU A 161 -15.97 -3.04 21.34
CA GLU A 161 -17.15 -3.02 20.48
C GLU A 161 -17.24 -1.78 19.58
N ARG A 162 -16.96 -0.57 20.11
CA ARG A 162 -16.87 0.66 19.29
C ARG A 162 -15.92 0.46 18.13
N GLU A 163 -14.70 0.00 18.41
CA GLU A 163 -13.64 -0.16 17.40
C GLU A 163 -14.02 -1.15 16.29
N LEU A 164 -14.63 -2.28 16.67
CA LEU A 164 -15.12 -3.30 15.75
C LEU A 164 -16.34 -2.82 14.92
N LEU A 165 -17.18 -1.95 15.48
CA LEU A 165 -18.27 -1.30 14.75
C LEU A 165 -17.74 -0.23 13.78
N CYS A 166 -16.73 0.56 14.17
CA CYS A 166 -16.09 1.57 13.32
C CYS A 166 -15.36 0.93 12.13
N GLY A 167 -14.58 -0.14 12.35
CA GLY A 167 -13.97 -0.90 11.25
C GLY A 167 -15.01 -1.40 10.25
N ARG A 168 -16.15 -1.89 10.73
CA ARG A 168 -17.30 -2.30 9.88
C ARG A 168 -18.04 -1.13 9.22
N LEU A 169 -18.02 0.07 9.80
CA LEU A 169 -18.58 1.28 9.21
C LEU A 169 -17.76 1.72 7.99
N ILE A 170 -16.43 1.65 8.09
CA ILE A 170 -15.49 1.98 7.01
C ILE A 170 -15.49 0.90 5.92
N ASP A 171 -15.50 -0.38 6.31
CA ASP A 171 -15.42 -1.54 5.40
C ASP A 171 -16.61 -1.68 4.44
N ARG A 172 -17.83 -1.44 4.92
CA ARG A 172 -19.08 -1.58 4.13
C ARG A 172 -19.15 -0.70 2.87
N PRO A 173 -18.90 0.63 2.91
CA PRO A 173 -18.97 1.49 1.74
C PRO A 173 -17.81 1.29 0.77
N ILE A 174 -16.62 0.86 1.22
CA ILE A 174 -15.45 0.71 0.34
C ILE A 174 -15.43 -0.62 -0.44
N ARG A 175 -15.94 -1.73 0.14
CA ARG A 175 -16.01 -3.03 -0.57
C ARG A 175 -16.60 -2.97 -1.99
N PRO A 176 -17.73 -2.29 -2.26
CA PRO A 176 -18.29 -2.18 -3.61
C PRO A 176 -17.55 -1.20 -4.55
N LEU A 177 -16.55 -0.45 -4.07
CA LEU A 177 -15.77 0.48 -4.91
C LEU A 177 -14.60 -0.20 -5.63
N PHE A 178 -14.21 -1.41 -5.21
CA PHE A 178 -13.15 -2.17 -5.88
C PHE A 178 -13.63 -2.76 -7.21
N PRO A 179 -12.81 -2.69 -8.28
CA PRO A 179 -13.20 -3.25 -9.58
C PRO A 179 -13.28 -4.79 -9.53
N PRO A 180 -14.18 -5.41 -10.32
CA PRO A 180 -14.36 -6.86 -10.33
C PRO A 180 -13.07 -7.57 -10.77
N GLY A 181 -12.70 -8.65 -10.09
CA GLY A 181 -11.45 -9.38 -10.32
C GLY A 181 -10.23 -8.84 -9.56
N PHE A 182 -10.39 -7.80 -8.73
CA PHE A 182 -9.34 -7.32 -7.85
C PHE A 182 -9.24 -8.21 -6.59
N TYR A 183 -8.18 -9.02 -6.52
CA TYR A 183 -7.95 -10.01 -5.45
C TYR A 183 -6.63 -9.81 -4.71
N HIS A 184 -6.18 -8.55 -4.60
CA HIS A 184 -5.00 -8.19 -3.80
C HIS A 184 -5.36 -8.13 -2.32
N GLU A 185 -4.42 -8.52 -1.46
CA GLU A 185 -4.53 -8.30 -0.01
C GLU A 185 -4.42 -6.80 0.29
N VAL A 186 -5.47 -6.23 0.88
CA VAL A 186 -5.54 -4.82 1.29
C VAL A 186 -5.79 -4.77 2.78
N GLN A 187 -4.90 -4.08 3.51
CA GLN A 187 -5.13 -3.74 4.90
C GLN A 187 -5.26 -2.23 5.03
N ILE A 188 -6.31 -1.81 5.73
CA ILE A 188 -6.52 -0.41 6.14
C ILE A 188 -6.42 -0.38 7.65
N MET A 189 -5.54 0.47 8.18
CA MET A 189 -5.40 0.69 9.62
C MET A 189 -5.58 2.17 9.93
N ALA A 190 -6.66 2.47 10.65
CA ALA A 190 -6.98 3.79 11.17
C ALA A 190 -6.64 3.86 12.67
N SER A 191 -5.79 4.81 13.07
CA SER A 191 -5.40 5.05 14.46
C SER A 191 -5.76 6.46 14.88
N VAL A 192 -6.58 6.59 15.93
CA VAL A 192 -6.83 7.89 16.57
C VAL A 192 -5.54 8.32 17.30
N LEU A 193 -5.08 9.54 17.03
CA LEU A 193 -3.88 10.13 17.62
C LEU A 193 -4.21 11.15 18.72
N SER A 194 -5.33 11.86 18.58
CA SER A 194 -5.83 12.88 19.50
C SER A 194 -7.36 12.92 19.40
N SER A 195 -8.06 13.11 20.53
CA SER A 195 -9.52 13.25 20.59
C SER A 195 -9.91 14.19 21.72
N ASP A 196 -10.63 15.26 21.37
CA ASP A 196 -11.10 16.29 22.31
C ASP A 196 -12.40 15.89 23.03
N GLY A 197 -13.03 14.78 22.63
CA GLY A 197 -14.34 14.34 23.11
C GLY A 197 -15.53 15.20 22.65
N THR A 198 -15.28 16.34 22.01
CA THR A 198 -16.30 17.20 21.37
C THR A 198 -16.77 16.68 20.01
N GLN A 199 -15.91 15.91 19.34
CA GLN A 199 -16.09 15.45 17.96
C GLN A 199 -15.82 13.95 17.87
N ASP A 200 -16.68 13.22 17.15
CA ASP A 200 -16.48 11.79 16.94
C ASP A 200 -15.35 11.51 15.93
N PRO A 201 -14.26 10.81 16.33
CA PRO A 201 -13.17 10.45 15.43
C PRO A 201 -13.56 9.40 14.38
N ASP A 202 -14.64 8.66 14.64
CA ASP A 202 -15.12 7.57 13.77
C ASP A 202 -15.52 8.07 12.37
N ILE A 203 -16.09 9.28 12.28
CA ILE A 203 -16.46 9.94 11.02
C ILE A 203 -15.22 10.46 10.30
N LEU A 204 -14.25 11.01 11.04
CA LEU A 204 -12.97 11.47 10.50
C LEU A 204 -12.17 10.30 9.91
N ALA A 205 -12.19 9.15 10.56
CA ALA A 205 -11.55 7.92 10.08
C ALA A 205 -12.20 7.30 8.84
N ALA A 206 -13.50 7.52 8.61
CA ALA A 206 -14.19 7.06 7.41
C ALA A 206 -13.91 7.94 6.17
N ASN A 207 -13.35 9.13 6.37
CA ASN A 207 -13.03 10.11 5.32
C ASN A 207 -11.51 10.25 5.05
N ALA A 208 -10.66 9.39 5.64
CA ALA A 208 -9.20 9.53 5.69
C ALA A 208 -8.43 8.41 4.95
#